data_AF-A0A8T7EH90-F1
#
_entry.id   AF-A0A8T7EH90-F1
#
_cell.length_a   1.000
_cell.length_b   1.000
_cell.length_c   1.000
_cell.angle_alpha   90.00
_cell.angle_beta   90.00
_cell.angle_gamma   90.00
#
_symmetry.space_group_name_H-M   'P 1'
#
loop_
_entity.id
_entity.type
_entity.pdbx_description
1 polymer ?
#
loop_
_entity_poly.entity_id
_entity_poly.type
_entity_poly.pdbx_seq_one_letter_code
_entity_poly.pdbx_strand_id
1 'polypeptide(L)'
;METQTAVKQIDYEQTIMRKLPPERLPYLVGFARFLEFQTAFAPDNNLLVPDDEVKWDELLAKPDAKRLMRQMAREARAEYLAGETSDIQLTDDGRIAPE
;
A
#
# COMPACT_ATOMS: atom_id res chain seq x y z
N MET A 1 -19.25 30.46 2.33
CA MET A 1 -19.31 29.81 1.00
C MET A 1 -19.29 28.28 1.17
N GLU A 2 -20.11 27.72 2.07
CA GLU A 2 -19.99 26.31 2.50
C GLU A 2 -21.27 25.48 2.23
N THR A 3 -22.39 26.13 1.94
CA THR A 3 -23.68 25.47 1.69
C THR A 3 -23.79 24.85 0.29
N GLN A 4 -23.01 25.33 -0.69
CA GLN A 4 -23.13 24.87 -2.08
C GLN A 4 -22.48 23.52 -2.35
N THR A 5 -21.46 23.15 -1.59
CA THR A 5 -20.73 21.87 -1.73
C THR A 5 -21.52 20.71 -1.14
N ALA A 6 -22.10 20.91 0.04
CA ALA A 6 -22.95 19.91 0.71
C ALA A 6 -24.21 19.57 -0.10
N VAL A 7 -24.85 20.58 -0.73
CA VAL A 7 -26.05 20.37 -1.56
C VAL A 7 -25.75 19.58 -2.84
N LYS A 8 -24.59 19.81 -3.49
CA LYS A 8 -24.18 19.05 -4.70
C LYS A 8 -23.84 17.60 -4.40
N GLN A 9 -23.29 17.33 -3.21
CA GLN A 9 -22.92 15.99 -2.79
C GLN A 9 -24.15 15.10 -2.53
N ILE A 10 -25.18 15.63 -1.85
CA ILE A 10 -26.44 14.94 -1.58
C ILE A 10 -27.16 14.55 -2.88
N ASP A 11 -27.12 15.41 -3.90
CA ASP A 11 -27.77 15.18 -5.20
C ASP A 11 -27.08 14.05 -6.01
N TYR A 12 -25.75 13.97 -5.91
CA TYR A 12 -24.95 12.93 -6.58
C TYR A 12 -25.15 11.54 -5.94
N GLU A 13 -25.15 11.47 -4.61
CA GLU A 13 -25.37 10.23 -3.86
C GLU A 13 -26.76 9.65 -4.12
N GLN A 14 -27.80 10.50 -4.14
CA GLN A 14 -29.16 10.08 -4.48
C GLN A 14 -29.29 9.59 -5.92
N THR A 15 -28.56 10.21 -6.86
CA THR A 15 -28.54 9.79 -8.27
C THR A 15 -27.90 8.42 -8.45
N ILE A 16 -26.84 8.11 -7.70
CA ILE A 16 -26.18 6.80 -7.74
C ILE A 16 -27.08 5.73 -7.13
N MET A 17 -27.70 5.98 -5.98
CA MET A 17 -28.58 5.02 -5.33
C MET A 17 -29.80 4.65 -6.18
N ARG A 18 -30.36 5.62 -6.93
CA ARG A 18 -31.50 5.37 -7.83
C ARG A 18 -31.14 4.59 -9.10
N LYS A 19 -29.88 4.60 -9.52
CA LYS A 19 -29.40 3.89 -10.72
C LYS A 19 -28.84 2.50 -10.41
N LEU A 20 -28.69 2.16 -9.14
CA LEU A 20 -28.11 0.89 -8.73
C LEU A 20 -29.18 -0.22 -8.74
N PRO A 21 -28.89 -1.39 -9.35
CA PRO A 21 -29.77 -2.55 -9.23
C PRO A 21 -30.04 -2.89 -7.76
N PRO A 22 -31.27 -3.28 -7.40
CA PRO A 22 -31.66 -3.50 -6.00
C PRO A 22 -30.82 -4.59 -5.32
N GLU A 23 -30.27 -5.52 -6.08
CA GLU A 23 -29.36 -6.57 -5.60
C GLU A 23 -28.02 -6.01 -5.10
N ARG A 24 -27.64 -4.80 -5.53
CA ARG A 24 -26.38 -4.14 -5.17
C ARG A 24 -26.51 -3.22 -3.95
N LEU A 25 -27.73 -2.84 -3.56
CA LEU A 25 -27.98 -2.00 -2.39
C LEU A 25 -27.44 -2.61 -1.08
N PRO A 26 -27.57 -3.93 -0.81
CA PRO A 26 -27.01 -4.53 0.40
C PRO A 26 -25.48 -4.42 0.46
N TYR A 27 -24.78 -4.51 -0.67
CA TYR A 27 -23.33 -4.36 -0.74
C TYR A 27 -22.89 -2.93 -0.47
N LEU A 28 -23.62 -1.95 -1.00
CA LEU A 28 -23.33 -0.53 -0.74
C LEU A 28 -23.56 -0.18 0.74
N VAL A 29 -24.65 -0.66 1.33
CA VAL A 29 -24.93 -0.47 2.76
C VAL A 29 -23.89 -1.20 3.63
N GLY A 30 -23.49 -2.41 3.24
CA GLY A 30 -22.43 -3.16 3.91
C GLY A 30 -21.08 -2.44 3.85
N PHE A 31 -20.73 -1.89 2.69
CA PHE A 31 -19.51 -1.10 2.51
C PHE A 31 -19.55 0.22 3.30
N ALA A 32 -20.67 0.93 3.31
CA ALA A 32 -20.83 2.15 4.11
C ALA A 32 -20.68 1.88 5.61
N ARG A 33 -21.29 0.80 6.12
CA ARG A 33 -21.13 0.36 7.52
C ARG A 33 -19.71 -0.09 7.84
N PHE A 34 -19.04 -0.73 6.89
CA PHE A 34 -17.63 -1.10 7.04
C PHE A 34 -16.74 0.15 7.15
N LEU A 35 -16.98 1.17 6.32
CA LEU A 35 -16.26 2.44 6.41
C LEU A 35 -16.55 3.17 7.72
N GLU A 36 -17.81 3.22 8.16
CA GLU A 36 -18.20 3.80 9.44
C GLU A 36 -17.54 3.06 10.62
N PHE A 37 -17.45 1.73 10.56
CA PHE A 37 -16.74 0.94 11.54
C PHE A 37 -15.23 1.24 11.52
N GLN A 38 -14.60 1.31 10.35
CA GLN A 38 -13.18 1.65 10.26
C GLN A 38 -12.87 3.06 10.77
N THR A 39 -13.70 4.06 10.47
CA THR A 39 -13.49 5.43 10.93
C THR A 39 -13.81 5.62 12.41
N ALA A 40 -14.75 4.86 12.97
CA ALA A 40 -15.07 4.91 14.40
C ALA A 40 -14.02 4.22 15.28
N PHE A 41 -13.31 3.22 14.76
CA PHE A 41 -12.27 2.48 15.48
C PHE A 41 -10.83 2.90 15.16
N ALA A 42 -10.63 3.86 14.25
CA ALA A 42 -9.34 4.49 14.00
C ALA A 42 -9.28 5.84 14.75
N PRO A 43 -8.73 5.93 15.97
CA PRO A 43 -8.53 7.20 16.65
C PRO A 43 -7.47 8.08 15.97
N ASP A 44 -6.72 7.56 15.02
CA ASP A 44 -5.76 8.31 14.22
C ASP A 44 -5.94 7.99 12.73
N ASN A 45 -6.42 9.00 12.02
CA ASN A 45 -6.59 8.99 10.58
C ASN A 45 -5.21 9.21 9.91
N ASN A 46 -4.31 8.25 10.04
CA ASN A 46 -3.06 8.16 9.28
C ASN A 46 -3.19 7.07 8.21
N LEU A 47 -3.90 7.42 7.15
CA LEU A 47 -3.98 6.65 5.91
C LEU A 47 -2.73 6.84 5.02
N LEU A 48 -1.51 6.96 5.57
CA LEU A 48 -0.28 7.07 4.76
C LEU A 48 0.94 6.53 5.48
N VAL A 49 1.61 5.58 4.81
CA VAL A 49 2.84 4.85 5.19
C VAL A 49 2.57 3.74 6.21
N PRO A 50 2.73 2.44 5.84
CA PRO A 50 2.76 1.37 6.83
C PRO A 50 3.84 1.72 7.86
N ASP A 51 3.51 1.67 9.14
CA ASP A 51 4.41 1.97 10.28
C ASP A 51 5.78 1.25 10.16
N ASP A 52 5.81 0.13 9.43
CA ASP A 52 7.01 -0.63 9.09
C ASP A 52 7.99 0.11 8.15
N GLU A 53 7.54 0.89 7.17
CA GLU A 53 8.43 1.63 6.25
C GLU A 53 9.22 2.71 6.98
N VAL A 54 8.56 3.46 7.87
CA VAL A 54 9.24 4.48 8.71
C VAL A 54 10.32 3.83 9.57
N LYS A 55 10.02 2.66 10.15
CA LYS A 55 10.97 1.89 10.94
C LYS A 55 12.16 1.40 10.11
N TRP A 56 11.93 0.97 8.87
CA TRP A 56 13.02 0.61 7.95
C TRP A 56 13.89 1.82 7.61
N ASP A 57 13.28 2.97 7.32
CA ASP A 57 14.02 4.20 7.03
C ASP A 57 14.90 4.63 8.21
N GLU A 58 14.40 4.55 9.43
CA GLU A 58 15.19 4.83 10.64
C GLU A 58 16.36 3.85 10.84
N LEU A 59 16.13 2.55 10.60
CA LEU A 59 17.18 1.54 10.70
C LEU A 59 18.26 1.72 9.65
N LEU A 60 17.86 2.03 8.40
CA LEU A 60 18.76 2.25 7.27
C LEU A 60 19.42 3.65 7.31
N ALA A 61 18.86 4.59 8.06
CA ALA A 61 19.47 5.91 8.27
C ALA A 61 20.78 5.84 9.09
N LYS A 62 20.94 4.81 9.93
CA LYS A 62 22.10 4.61 10.81
C LYS A 62 23.41 4.56 10.00
N PRO A 63 24.48 5.24 10.44
CA PRO A 63 25.76 5.27 9.71
C PRO A 63 26.35 3.89 9.43
N ASP A 64 26.21 2.97 10.38
CA ASP A 64 26.72 1.60 10.25
C ASP A 64 25.92 0.80 9.22
N ALA A 65 24.59 0.95 9.19
CA ALA A 65 23.74 0.33 8.18
C ALA A 65 24.10 0.84 6.78
N LYS A 66 24.27 2.16 6.61
CA LYS A 66 24.71 2.75 5.33
C LYS A 66 26.08 2.25 4.89
N ARG A 67 27.03 2.09 5.82
CA ARG A 67 28.36 1.55 5.52
C ARG A 67 28.26 0.10 5.04
N LEU A 68 27.51 -0.74 5.76
CA LEU A 68 27.31 -2.14 5.40
C LEU A 68 26.62 -2.29 4.04
N MET A 69 25.54 -1.54 3.77
CA MET A 69 24.86 -1.58 2.47
C MET A 69 25.77 -1.20 1.31
N ARG A 70 26.62 -0.17 1.48
CA ARG A 70 27.59 0.22 0.44
C ARG A 70 28.63 -0.85 0.21
N GLN A 71 29.03 -1.58 1.25
CA GLN A 71 29.95 -2.71 1.12
C GLN A 71 29.29 -3.84 0.34
N MET A 72 28.10 -4.29 0.74
CA MET A 72 27.35 -5.34 0.05
C MET A 72 27.09 -4.99 -1.42
N ALA A 73 26.74 -3.73 -1.72
CA ALA A 73 26.54 -3.28 -3.09
C ALA A 73 27.83 -3.32 -3.95
N ARG A 74 28.99 -3.09 -3.33
CA ARG A 74 30.29 -3.20 -4.02
C ARG A 74 30.66 -4.65 -4.28
N GLU A 75 30.45 -5.52 -3.30
CA GLU A 75 30.70 -6.96 -3.39
C GLU A 75 29.81 -7.59 -4.47
N ALA A 76 28.50 -7.39 -4.41
CA ALA A 76 27.57 -7.89 -5.41
C ALA A 76 27.90 -7.39 -6.83
N ARG A 77 28.32 -6.12 -6.97
CA ARG A 77 28.77 -5.59 -8.27
C ARG A 77 30.06 -6.25 -8.75
N ALA A 78 31.00 -6.54 -7.85
CA ALA A 78 32.23 -7.23 -8.20
C ALA A 78 31.94 -8.66 -8.67
N GLU A 79 31.10 -9.40 -7.94
CA GLU A 79 30.66 -10.76 -8.30
C GLU A 79 29.94 -10.78 -9.66
N TYR A 80 29.03 -9.82 -9.91
CA TYR A 80 28.37 -9.68 -11.20
C TYR A 80 29.36 -9.45 -12.34
N LEU A 81 30.35 -8.56 -12.16
CA LEU A 81 31.37 -8.29 -13.16
C LEU A 81 32.35 -9.46 -13.35
N ALA A 82 32.55 -10.28 -12.33
CA ALA A 82 33.34 -11.51 -12.38
C ALA A 82 32.57 -12.68 -13.01
N GLY A 83 31.25 -12.54 -13.24
CA GLY A 83 30.39 -13.61 -13.74
C GLY A 83 30.13 -14.71 -12.70
N GLU A 84 30.25 -14.37 -11.41
CA GLU A 84 30.03 -15.30 -10.29
C GLU A 84 28.58 -15.29 -9.78
N THR A 85 27.70 -14.51 -10.42
CA THR A 85 26.27 -14.47 -10.09
C THR A 85 25.53 -15.66 -10.67
N SER A 86 24.54 -16.16 -9.92
CA SER A 86 23.59 -17.17 -10.40
C SER A 86 22.30 -16.50 -10.86
N ASP A 87 21.75 -16.98 -11.96
CA ASP A 87 20.44 -16.55 -12.42
C ASP A 87 19.35 -17.08 -11.49
N ILE A 88 18.25 -16.34 -11.40
CA ILE A 88 17.10 -16.66 -10.55
C ILE A 88 15.82 -16.59 -11.38
N GLN A 89 14.96 -17.59 -11.23
CA GLN A 89 13.65 -17.65 -11.85
C GLN A 89 12.54 -17.50 -10.80
N LEU A 90 11.41 -16.97 -11.25
CA LEU A 90 10.15 -17.03 -10.50
C LEU A 90 9.42 -18.32 -10.85
N THR A 91 9.09 -19.12 -9.86
CA THR A 91 8.27 -20.32 -10.01
C THR A 91 6.80 -19.94 -10.22
N ASP A 92 5.99 -20.88 -10.71
CA ASP A 92 4.55 -20.68 -10.95
C ASP A 92 3.77 -20.31 -9.67
N ASP A 93 4.29 -20.66 -8.50
CA ASP A 93 3.75 -20.28 -7.18
C ASP A 93 4.35 -18.98 -6.62
N GLY A 94 5.13 -18.24 -7.42
CA GLY A 94 5.70 -16.93 -7.08
C GLY A 94 6.92 -16.97 -6.15
N ARG A 95 7.56 -18.13 -5.99
CA ARG A 95 8.81 -18.26 -5.22
C ARG A 95 10.02 -18.04 -6.10
N ILE A 96 11.15 -17.74 -5.48
CA ILE A 96 12.43 -17.58 -6.18
C ILE A 96 13.16 -18.93 -6.14
N ALA A 97 13.61 -19.40 -7.30
CA ALA A 97 14.46 -20.57 -7.45
C ALA A 97 15.68 -20.23 -8.32
N PRO A 98 16.82 -20.92 -8.16
CA PRO A 98 17.93 -20.78 -9.10
C PRO A 98 17.48 -21.22 -10.51
N GLU A 99 18.07 -20.60 -11.55
CA GLU A 99 17.84 -21.03 -12.94
C GLU A 99 18.31 -22.47 -13.21
#